data_AF-A0A2S8FZ51-F1
#
_entry.id   AF-A0A2S8FZ51-F1
#
_cell.length_a   1.000
_cell.length_b   1.000
_cell.length_c   1.000
_cell.angle_alpha   90.00
_cell.angle_beta   90.00
_cell.angle_gamma   90.00
#
_symmetry.space_group_name_H-M   'P 1'
#
loop_
_entity.id
_entity.type
_entity.pdbx_description
1 polymer ?
#
loop_
_entity_poly.entity_id
_entity_poly.type
_entity_poly.pdbx_seq_one_letter_code
_entity_poly.pdbx_strand_id
1 'polypeptide(L)'
;MHSYLRQATSSQTRVLGPFLDDTDGRSPETELSIANTDIYLVANGGSPFTKSSGGAIHRINGEYAVTFDEVDTATVGELTVSVIVAGALPVRAKFVVLEEAVYDSLFALGSSAQVDLIDAPNTVAVNALATALLDLNNGVESDWTVRQLFRVALALFAGNSTGNGTNFANPAGTKTRLQSTVDSSGNRTVTSKDVS
;
A
#
# COMPACT_ATOMS: atom_id res chain seq x y z
N MET A 1 -21.55 16.93 2.05
CA MET A 1 -20.33 16.20 2.48
C MET A 1 -20.58 14.73 2.21
N HIS A 2 -19.89 14.13 1.24
CA HIS A 2 -20.04 12.70 0.96
C HIS A 2 -19.41 11.92 2.11
N SER A 3 -20.21 11.14 2.84
CA SER A 3 -19.70 10.29 3.92
C SER A 3 -19.18 8.98 3.32
N TYR A 4 -17.93 8.64 3.62
CA TYR A 4 -17.31 7.39 3.18
C TYR A 4 -17.78 6.22 4.06
N LEU A 5 -17.87 5.04 3.44
CA LEU A 5 -18.14 3.75 4.08
C LEU A 5 -17.02 2.79 3.75
N ARG A 6 -16.66 1.94 4.71
CA ARG A 6 -15.73 0.82 4.52
C ARG A 6 -16.48 -0.34 3.86
N GLN A 7 -15.89 -0.97 2.86
CA GLN A 7 -16.49 -2.12 2.18
C GLN A 7 -16.77 -3.27 3.16
N ALA A 8 -17.86 -4.00 2.93
CA ALA A 8 -18.21 -5.27 3.58
C ALA A 8 -18.03 -5.24 5.11
N THR A 9 -18.41 -4.13 5.75
CA THR A 9 -18.18 -3.92 7.19
C THR A 9 -19.50 -3.70 7.91
N SER A 10 -19.71 -4.46 8.99
CA SER A 10 -20.89 -4.33 9.83
C SER A 10 -20.87 -3.07 10.72
N SER A 11 -22.05 -2.66 11.17
CA SER A 11 -22.24 -1.63 12.21
C SER A 11 -21.76 -0.22 11.85
N GLN A 12 -21.86 0.17 10.58
CA GLN A 12 -21.47 1.50 10.12
C GLN A 12 -22.66 2.48 10.19
N THR A 13 -22.76 3.26 11.27
CA THR A 13 -23.87 4.21 11.45
C THR A 13 -23.63 5.54 10.74
N ARG A 14 -24.64 6.00 9.98
CA ARG A 14 -24.71 7.33 9.35
C ARG A 14 -26.08 7.97 9.64
N VAL A 15 -26.21 9.25 9.34
CA VAL A 15 -27.45 10.01 9.52
C VAL A 15 -28.09 10.28 8.16
N LEU A 16 -29.40 10.08 8.07
CA LEU A 16 -30.25 10.45 6.94
C LEU A 16 -31.25 11.51 7.37
N GLY A 17 -31.64 12.38 6.43
CA GLY A 17 -32.63 13.42 6.65
C GLY A 17 -32.11 14.83 6.31
N PRO A 18 -32.79 15.87 6.79
CA PRO A 18 -34.02 15.80 7.60
C PRO A 18 -35.20 15.22 6.80
N PHE A 19 -36.01 14.38 7.44
CA PHE A 19 -37.32 13.98 6.94
C PHE A 19 -38.32 15.07 7.32
N LEU A 20 -39.01 15.59 6.30
CA LEU A 20 -39.99 16.66 6.44
C LEU A 20 -41.38 16.09 6.18
N ASP A 21 -42.36 16.57 6.92
CA ASP A 21 -43.78 16.25 6.79
C ASP A 21 -44.25 16.44 5.34
N ASP A 22 -45.03 15.48 4.84
CA ASP A 22 -45.48 15.45 3.44
C ASP A 22 -46.62 16.42 3.13
N THR A 23 -47.26 16.99 4.15
CA THR A 23 -48.35 17.97 4.02
C THR A 23 -47.81 19.39 3.88
N ASP A 24 -46.79 19.76 4.64
CA ASP A 24 -46.24 21.12 4.64
C ASP A 24 -44.82 21.25 4.05
N GLY A 25 -44.11 20.13 3.87
CA GLY A 25 -42.76 20.08 3.32
C GLY A 25 -41.72 20.86 4.13
N ARG A 26 -41.99 21.14 5.40
CA ARG A 26 -41.20 22.03 6.26
C ARG A 26 -41.04 21.50 7.68
N SER A 27 -42.08 20.96 8.28
CA SER A 27 -42.05 20.49 9.66
C SER A 27 -41.25 19.19 9.74
N PRO A 28 -40.27 19.06 10.66
CA PRO A 28 -39.56 17.81 10.82
C PRO A 28 -40.49 16.72 11.33
N GLU A 29 -40.45 15.56 10.70
CA GLU A 29 -41.28 14.41 11.08
C GLU A 29 -40.48 13.46 11.99
N THR A 30 -40.86 13.40 13.27
CA THR A 30 -40.04 12.82 14.36
C THR A 30 -40.53 11.46 14.83
N GLU A 31 -41.69 10.97 14.36
CA GLU A 31 -42.29 9.71 14.81
C GLU A 31 -42.41 8.66 13.68
N LEU A 32 -41.52 8.70 12.68
CA LEU A 32 -41.53 7.73 11.59
C LEU A 32 -41.05 6.35 12.06
N SER A 33 -41.83 5.34 11.68
CA SER A 33 -41.37 3.96 11.68
C SER A 33 -40.76 3.65 10.31
N ILE A 34 -39.43 3.71 10.21
CA ILE A 34 -38.70 3.42 8.97
C ILE A 34 -38.14 2.00 9.08
N ALA A 35 -38.77 1.04 8.39
CA ALA A 35 -38.28 -0.32 8.29
C ALA A 35 -37.14 -0.44 7.28
N ASN A 36 -36.40 -1.54 7.32
CA ASN A 36 -35.35 -1.80 6.32
C ASN A 36 -35.92 -1.96 4.91
N THR A 37 -37.17 -2.44 4.78
CA THR A 37 -37.89 -2.57 3.51
C THR A 37 -38.24 -1.23 2.87
N ASP A 38 -38.24 -0.14 3.65
CA ASP A 38 -38.50 1.22 3.16
C ASP A 38 -37.23 1.91 2.66
N ILE A 39 -36.06 1.29 2.89
CA ILE A 39 -34.74 1.80 2.54
C ILE A 39 -34.20 1.02 1.34
N TYR A 40 -34.17 1.69 0.19
CA TYR A 40 -33.60 1.15 -1.04
C TYR A 40 -32.17 1.62 -1.24
N LEU A 41 -31.29 0.68 -1.55
CA LEU A 41 -29.89 0.88 -1.85
C LEU A 41 -29.64 0.65 -3.34
N VAL A 42 -28.85 1.54 -3.94
CA VAL A 42 -28.44 1.46 -5.34
C VAL A 42 -26.92 1.61 -5.40
N ALA A 43 -26.23 0.50 -5.64
CA ALA A 43 -24.78 0.48 -5.82
C ALA A 43 -24.43 0.72 -7.30
N ASN A 44 -23.55 1.69 -7.56
CA ASN A 44 -23.02 2.02 -8.90
C ASN A 44 -24.09 2.20 -10.00
N GLY A 45 -25.27 2.70 -9.63
CA GLY A 45 -26.40 2.86 -10.57
C GLY A 45 -27.04 1.55 -11.03
N GLY A 46 -26.75 0.42 -10.36
CA GLY A 46 -27.34 -0.88 -10.63
C GLY A 46 -28.80 -1.02 -10.19
N SER A 47 -29.30 -2.26 -10.15
CA SER A 47 -30.66 -2.53 -9.67
C SER A 47 -30.79 -2.14 -8.19
N PRO A 48 -31.88 -1.46 -7.79
CA PRO A 48 -32.15 -1.22 -6.38
C PRO A 48 -32.36 -2.54 -5.65
N PHE A 49 -31.91 -2.60 -4.41
CA PHE A 49 -32.18 -3.69 -3.48
C PHE A 49 -32.58 -3.12 -2.12
N THR A 50 -33.38 -3.86 -1.36
CA THR A 50 -33.75 -3.48 0.00
C THR A 50 -32.57 -3.69 0.92
N LYS A 51 -32.41 -2.76 1.86
CA LYS A 51 -31.41 -2.86 2.92
C LYS A 51 -31.52 -4.18 3.70
N SER A 52 -30.40 -4.84 3.94
CA SER A 52 -30.35 -6.13 4.64
C SER A 52 -30.28 -5.99 6.15
N SER A 53 -29.73 -4.88 6.65
CA SER A 53 -29.66 -4.61 8.08
C SER A 53 -30.94 -3.94 8.61
N GLY A 54 -30.96 -3.57 9.91
CA GLY A 54 -32.11 -2.93 10.54
C GLY A 54 -32.53 -1.58 9.93
N GLY A 55 -33.75 -1.17 10.26
CA GLY A 55 -34.33 0.11 9.86
C GLY A 55 -33.65 1.35 10.48
N ALA A 56 -34.27 2.51 10.30
CA ALA A 56 -33.74 3.77 10.83
C ALA A 56 -34.31 4.10 12.22
N ILE A 57 -33.50 4.74 13.06
CA ILE A 57 -33.90 5.15 14.42
C ILE A 57 -33.86 6.69 14.49
N HIS A 58 -34.92 7.31 15.00
CA HIS A 58 -34.97 8.75 15.17
C HIS A 58 -33.82 9.26 16.06
N ARG A 59 -33.20 10.38 15.66
CA ARG A 59 -32.11 11.04 16.39
C ARG A 59 -32.53 12.42 16.90
N ILE A 60 -32.81 13.35 15.99
CA ILE A 60 -33.17 14.75 16.31
C ILE A 60 -33.74 15.46 15.08
N ASN A 61 -34.70 16.37 15.24
CA ASN A 61 -35.18 17.27 14.16
C ASN A 61 -35.48 16.55 12.83
N GLY A 62 -36.11 15.38 12.87
CA GLY A 62 -36.42 14.60 11.66
C GLY A 62 -35.20 13.92 11.04
N GLU A 63 -34.04 13.90 11.68
CA GLU A 63 -32.88 13.10 11.30
C GLU A 63 -32.99 11.69 11.89
N TYR A 64 -32.67 10.68 11.10
CA TYR A 64 -32.69 9.28 11.49
C TYR A 64 -31.32 8.64 11.30
N ALA A 65 -30.86 7.91 12.31
CA ALA A 65 -29.65 7.12 12.24
C ALA A 65 -29.91 5.79 11.51
N VAL A 66 -29.10 5.49 10.51
CA VAL A 66 -29.13 4.25 9.73
C VAL A 66 -27.80 3.56 9.85
N THR A 67 -27.82 2.25 10.16
CA THR A 67 -26.62 1.44 10.33
C THR A 67 -26.45 0.49 9.17
N PHE A 68 -25.35 0.56 8.43
CA PHE A 68 -25.04 -0.35 7.32
C PHE A 68 -24.33 -1.60 7.79
N ASP A 69 -24.61 -2.71 7.11
CA ASP A 69 -23.93 -3.99 7.31
C ASP A 69 -22.98 -4.37 6.16
N GLU A 70 -22.47 -5.60 6.21
CA GLU A 70 -21.55 -6.16 5.21
C GLU A 70 -22.19 -6.34 3.84
N VAL A 71 -23.48 -6.67 3.79
CA VAL A 71 -24.20 -6.92 2.53
C VAL A 71 -24.58 -5.60 1.87
N ASP A 72 -25.01 -4.62 2.66
CA ASP A 72 -25.32 -3.27 2.21
C ASP A 72 -24.11 -2.57 1.56
N THR A 73 -22.90 -2.86 2.06
CA THR A 73 -21.64 -2.23 1.65
C THR A 73 -20.70 -3.16 0.89
N ALA A 74 -21.22 -4.28 0.34
CA ALA A 74 -20.39 -5.28 -0.35
C ALA A 74 -19.72 -4.75 -1.62
N THR A 75 -20.34 -3.78 -2.30
CA THR A 75 -19.87 -3.25 -3.60
C THR A 75 -19.15 -1.91 -3.42
N VAL A 76 -17.89 -1.83 -3.86
CA VAL A 76 -17.09 -0.59 -3.90
C VAL A 76 -17.66 0.39 -4.94
N GLY A 77 -17.68 1.67 -4.60
CA GLY A 77 -18.10 2.76 -5.49
C GLY A 77 -19.23 3.61 -4.91
N GLU A 78 -20.07 4.18 -5.78
CA GLU A 78 -21.19 5.05 -5.36
C GLU A 78 -22.32 4.20 -4.76
N LEU A 79 -22.75 4.55 -3.55
CA LEU A 79 -23.94 3.99 -2.91
C LEU A 79 -24.98 5.09 -2.74
N THR A 80 -26.06 5.02 -3.51
CA THR A 80 -27.24 5.86 -3.31
C THR A 80 -28.21 5.16 -2.36
N VAL A 81 -28.71 5.91 -1.39
CA VAL A 81 -29.79 5.50 -0.49
C VAL A 81 -31.03 6.32 -0.80
N SER A 82 -32.16 5.66 -0.96
CA SER A 82 -33.46 6.30 -1.18
C SER A 82 -34.47 5.74 -0.18
N VAL A 83 -35.16 6.63 0.53
CA VAL A 83 -36.16 6.26 1.53
C VAL A 83 -37.46 6.97 1.18
N ILE A 84 -38.55 6.19 1.13
CA ILE A 84 -39.90 6.70 0.96
C ILE A 84 -40.76 5.99 2.02
N VAL A 85 -41.37 6.78 2.90
CA VAL A 85 -42.26 6.30 3.97
C VAL A 85 -43.45 7.26 4.05
N ALA A 86 -44.62 6.75 4.44
CA ALA A 86 -45.81 7.58 4.59
C ALA A 86 -45.62 8.63 5.69
N GLY A 87 -46.15 9.84 5.48
CA GLY A 87 -46.03 10.96 6.42
C GLY A 87 -44.77 11.81 6.24
N ALA A 88 -43.87 11.45 5.31
CA ALA A 88 -42.69 12.25 5.01
C ALA A 88 -42.34 12.32 3.52
N LEU A 89 -41.71 13.41 3.12
CA LEU A 89 -41.17 13.57 1.78
C LEU A 89 -40.01 12.57 1.52
N PRO A 90 -39.84 12.12 0.26
CA PRO A 90 -38.73 11.25 -0.12
C PRO A 90 -37.36 11.84 0.22
N VAL A 91 -36.52 11.06 0.90
CA VAL A 91 -35.14 11.43 1.24
C VAL A 91 -34.17 10.58 0.43
N ARG A 92 -33.19 11.25 -0.19
CA ARG A 92 -32.12 10.59 -0.94
C ARG A 92 -30.75 11.06 -0.45
N ALA A 93 -29.87 10.12 -0.17
CA ALA A 93 -28.50 10.38 0.24
C ALA A 93 -27.51 9.61 -0.64
N LYS A 94 -26.27 10.11 -0.72
CA LYS A 94 -25.19 9.48 -1.49
C LYS A 94 -23.96 9.29 -0.63
N PHE A 95 -23.46 8.07 -0.63
CA PHE A 95 -22.24 7.63 0.04
C PHE A 95 -21.26 7.08 -0.99
N VAL A 96 -20.00 6.95 -0.59
CA VAL A 96 -18.98 6.24 -1.36
C VAL A 96 -18.46 5.11 -0.51
N VAL A 97 -18.60 3.88 -1.01
CA VAL A 97 -18.00 2.69 -0.43
C VAL A 97 -16.57 2.59 -0.96
N LEU A 98 -15.60 2.63 -0.07
CA LEU A 98 -14.19 2.44 -0.37
C LEU A 98 -13.78 1.02 -0.02
N GLU A 99 -12.84 0.47 -0.78
CA GLU A 99 -12.16 -0.78 -0.43
C GLU A 99 -11.58 -0.68 1.00
N GLU A 100 -11.60 -1.79 1.74
CA GLU A 100 -11.16 -1.85 3.14
C GLU A 100 -9.76 -1.26 3.35
N ALA A 101 -8.77 -1.68 2.55
CA ALA A 101 -7.40 -1.18 2.66
C ALA A 101 -7.30 0.34 2.40
N VAL A 102 -8.06 0.84 1.42
CA VAL A 102 -8.11 2.28 1.10
C VAL A 102 -8.78 3.05 2.25
N TYR A 103 -9.90 2.57 2.75
CA TYR A 103 -10.59 3.19 3.90
C TYR A 103 -9.67 3.24 5.12
N ASP A 104 -8.99 2.13 5.44
CA ASP A 104 -8.12 2.01 6.60
C ASP A 104 -6.89 2.94 6.45
N SER A 105 -6.30 3.04 5.26
CA SER A 105 -5.22 4.00 5.00
C SER A 105 -5.62 5.46 5.17
N LEU A 106 -6.90 5.81 4.98
CA LEU A 106 -7.40 7.18 5.08
C LEU A 106 -7.93 7.53 6.47
N PHE A 107 -8.54 6.56 7.17
CA PHE A 107 -9.34 6.82 8.36
C PHE A 107 -9.00 5.98 9.58
N ALA A 108 -8.16 4.94 9.47
CA ALA A 108 -7.78 4.15 10.64
C ALA A 108 -7.00 4.99 11.66
N LEU A 109 -7.14 4.65 12.94
CA LEU A 109 -6.37 5.27 14.02
C LEU A 109 -4.87 5.04 13.79
N GLY A 110 -4.10 6.12 13.72
CA GLY A 110 -2.67 6.04 13.42
C GLY A 110 -2.36 5.76 11.95
N SER A 111 -3.32 5.96 11.04
CA SER A 111 -3.00 5.92 9.61
C SER A 111 -1.91 6.97 9.33
N SER A 112 -0.81 6.49 8.77
CA SER A 112 0.04 7.31 7.94
C SER A 112 -0.41 6.97 6.54
N ALA A 113 -0.88 7.95 5.77
CA ALA A 113 -1.04 7.76 4.33
C ALA A 113 0.36 7.52 3.75
N GLN A 114 0.84 6.28 3.87
CA GLN A 114 2.03 5.83 3.18
C GLN A 114 1.59 5.66 1.75
N VAL A 115 1.87 6.66 0.92
CA VAL A 115 2.16 6.37 -0.48
C VAL A 115 3.46 5.58 -0.42
N ASP A 116 3.33 4.27 -0.22
CA ASP A 116 4.47 3.43 -0.44
C ASP A 116 4.80 3.55 -1.92
N LEU A 117 5.97 4.11 -2.23
CA LEU A 117 6.48 4.06 -3.61
C LEU A 117 6.74 2.60 -4.02
N ILE A 118 6.71 1.66 -3.06
CA ILE A 118 7.12 0.26 -3.15
C ILE A 118 6.28 -0.62 -2.18
N ASP A 119 4.94 -0.64 -2.34
CA ASP A 119 4.00 -1.47 -1.52
C ASP A 119 4.32 -2.99 -1.56
N ALA A 120 5.09 -3.40 -2.56
CA ALA A 120 5.89 -4.61 -2.54
C ALA A 120 7.27 -4.29 -3.13
N PRO A 121 8.40 -4.52 -2.43
CA PRO A 121 9.72 -4.41 -3.04
C PRO A 121 9.77 -5.33 -4.24
N ASN A 122 9.69 -4.72 -5.43
CA ASN A 122 9.94 -5.40 -6.67
C ASN A 122 11.32 -6.03 -6.50
N THR A 123 11.33 -7.35 -6.34
CA THR A 123 12.56 -8.10 -6.07
C THR A 123 13.59 -7.80 -7.15
N VAL A 124 13.15 -7.53 -8.38
CA VAL A 124 13.99 -7.08 -9.50
C VAL A 124 14.61 -5.71 -9.22
N ALA A 125 13.84 -4.74 -8.74
CA ALA A 125 14.35 -3.39 -8.46
C ALA A 125 15.33 -3.36 -7.28
N VAL A 126 15.03 -4.09 -6.20
CA VAL A 126 15.93 -4.20 -5.04
C VAL A 126 17.24 -4.91 -5.43
N ASN A 127 17.16 -6.00 -6.19
CA ASN A 127 18.34 -6.70 -6.68
C ASN A 127 19.15 -5.84 -7.66
N ALA A 128 18.49 -5.03 -8.49
CA ALA A 128 19.14 -4.09 -9.40
C ALA A 128 19.89 -3.01 -8.63
N LEU A 129 19.30 -2.43 -7.58
CA LEU A 129 19.96 -1.44 -6.73
C LEU A 129 21.16 -2.04 -5.99
N ALA A 130 21.01 -3.23 -5.39
CA ALA A 130 22.11 -3.92 -4.72
C ALA A 130 23.27 -4.23 -5.68
N THR A 131 22.96 -4.64 -6.92
CA THR A 131 23.96 -4.86 -7.98
C THR A 131 24.63 -3.55 -8.39
N ALA A 132 23.84 -2.49 -8.61
CA ALA A 132 24.35 -1.18 -9.02
C ALA A 132 25.31 -0.56 -7.99
N LEU A 133 25.08 -0.75 -6.69
CA LEU A 133 25.99 -0.26 -5.65
C LEU A 133 27.37 -0.95 -5.70
N LEU A 134 27.41 -2.23 -6.05
CA LEU A 134 28.66 -2.99 -6.16
C LEU A 134 29.40 -2.75 -7.48
N ASP A 135 28.64 -2.48 -8.55
CA ASP A 135 29.11 -2.37 -9.92
C ASP A 135 29.12 -0.91 -10.43
N LEU A 136 28.94 0.07 -9.55
CA LEU A 136 29.02 1.48 -9.90
C LEU A 136 30.43 1.79 -10.39
N ASN A 137 30.53 2.27 -11.63
CA ASN A 137 31.80 2.69 -12.19
C ASN A 137 32.37 3.85 -11.35
N ASN A 138 33.66 3.80 -11.07
CA ASN A 138 34.37 4.80 -10.28
C ASN A 138 33.89 4.92 -8.82
N GLY A 139 33.33 3.85 -8.25
CA GLY A 139 32.80 3.89 -6.87
C GLY A 139 33.85 4.08 -5.77
N VAL A 140 35.13 3.81 -6.06
CA VAL A 140 36.25 3.98 -5.10
C VAL A 140 37.46 4.61 -5.78
N GLU A 141 37.90 4.04 -6.91
CA GLU A 141 38.98 4.52 -7.75
C GLU A 141 38.46 4.64 -9.18
N SER A 142 39.00 5.56 -9.98
CA SER A 142 38.48 5.93 -11.32
C SER A 142 38.43 4.81 -12.37
N ASP A 143 38.93 3.62 -12.05
CA ASP A 143 38.99 2.48 -12.97
C ASP A 143 38.23 1.25 -12.47
N TRP A 144 37.88 1.19 -11.17
CA TRP A 144 37.43 -0.03 -10.52
C TRP A 144 36.09 0.13 -9.81
N THR A 145 35.25 -0.89 -9.94
CA THR A 145 34.05 -1.06 -9.11
C THR A 145 34.40 -1.61 -7.73
N VAL A 146 33.50 -1.43 -6.75
CA VAL A 146 33.66 -2.00 -5.40
C VAL A 146 33.78 -3.52 -5.46
N ARG A 147 33.03 -4.18 -6.34
CA ARG A 147 33.09 -5.64 -6.54
C ARG A 147 34.48 -6.09 -7.01
N GLN A 148 35.06 -5.37 -7.96
CA GLN A 148 36.38 -5.68 -8.50
C GLN A 148 37.48 -5.47 -7.45
N LEU A 149 37.39 -4.40 -6.67
CA LEU A 149 38.32 -4.15 -5.56
C LEU A 149 38.28 -5.29 -4.53
N PHE A 150 37.09 -5.70 -4.10
CA PHE A 150 36.96 -6.78 -3.13
C PHE A 150 37.44 -8.14 -3.64
N ARG A 151 37.34 -8.43 -4.94
CA ARG A 151 37.93 -9.66 -5.52
C ARG A 151 39.44 -9.68 -5.37
N VAL A 152 40.09 -8.55 -5.63
CA VAL A 152 41.54 -8.41 -5.53
C VAL A 152 41.98 -8.47 -4.06
N ALA A 153 41.27 -7.78 -3.17
CA ALA A 153 41.54 -7.82 -1.73
C ALA A 153 41.37 -9.24 -1.15
N LEU A 154 40.32 -9.96 -1.54
CA LEU A 154 40.07 -11.32 -1.06
C LEU A 154 41.21 -12.28 -1.45
N ALA A 155 41.76 -12.15 -2.66
CA ALA A 155 42.91 -12.95 -3.06
C ALA A 155 44.16 -12.62 -2.24
N LEU A 156 44.38 -11.35 -1.91
CA LEU A 156 45.54 -10.95 -1.10
C LEU A 156 45.44 -11.46 0.34
N PHE A 157 44.27 -11.34 0.98
CA PHE A 157 44.10 -11.63 2.41
C PHE A 157 43.72 -13.07 2.73
N ALA A 158 43.00 -13.75 1.83
CA ALA A 158 42.46 -15.09 2.06
C ALA A 158 42.78 -16.07 0.91
N GLY A 159 43.59 -15.63 -0.04
CA GLY A 159 43.93 -16.42 -1.22
C GLY A 159 45.13 -17.34 -1.03
N ASN A 160 45.21 -18.35 -1.90
CA ASN A 160 46.37 -19.24 -1.93
C ASN A 160 47.57 -18.50 -2.52
N SER A 161 48.67 -18.48 -1.77
CA SER A 161 49.91 -17.84 -2.19
C SER A 161 50.88 -18.86 -2.79
N THR A 162 51.47 -18.53 -3.94
CA THR A 162 52.48 -19.35 -4.62
C THR A 162 53.66 -18.50 -5.09
N GLY A 163 54.72 -19.13 -5.58
CA GLY A 163 55.91 -18.43 -6.08
C GLY A 163 56.59 -17.57 -5.01
N ASN A 164 56.67 -18.05 -3.77
CA ASN A 164 57.26 -17.31 -2.63
C ASN A 164 56.57 -15.96 -2.34
N GLY A 165 55.23 -15.96 -2.35
CA GLY A 165 54.46 -14.75 -2.02
C GLY A 165 54.27 -13.79 -3.18
N THR A 166 54.56 -14.21 -4.42
CA THR A 166 54.45 -13.34 -5.59
C THR A 166 53.12 -13.46 -6.32
N ASN A 167 52.45 -14.60 -6.19
CA ASN A 167 51.19 -14.88 -6.85
C ASN A 167 50.11 -15.18 -5.80
N PHE A 168 48.99 -14.47 -5.87
CA PHE A 168 47.84 -14.70 -5.01
C PHE A 168 46.63 -15.10 -5.85
N ALA A 169 46.14 -16.31 -5.62
CA ALA A 169 44.92 -16.82 -6.24
C ALA A 169 43.68 -16.53 -5.40
N ASN A 170 42.49 -16.69 -5.98
CA ASN A 170 41.27 -16.74 -5.19
C ASN A 170 41.35 -17.85 -4.11
N PRO A 171 40.50 -17.82 -3.07
CA PRO A 171 40.55 -18.84 -2.00
C PRO A 171 40.43 -20.29 -2.51
N ALA A 172 39.75 -20.51 -3.63
CA ALA A 172 39.64 -21.82 -4.28
C ALA A 172 40.91 -22.27 -5.03
N GLY A 173 41.92 -21.39 -5.20
CA GLY A 173 43.17 -21.68 -5.91
C GLY A 173 43.05 -21.81 -7.44
N THR A 174 41.87 -21.55 -8.01
CA THR A 174 41.58 -21.79 -9.43
C THR A 174 41.99 -20.65 -10.36
N LYS A 175 42.16 -19.44 -9.84
CA LYS A 175 42.47 -18.25 -10.65
C LYS A 175 43.40 -17.31 -9.90
N THR A 176 44.58 -17.06 -10.46
CA THR A 176 45.52 -16.05 -9.95
C THR A 176 44.96 -14.65 -10.21
N ARG A 177 44.80 -13.86 -9.14
CA ARG A 177 44.19 -12.53 -9.18
C ARG A 177 45.20 -11.40 -9.08
N LEU A 178 46.30 -11.65 -8.37
CA LEU A 178 47.42 -10.73 -8.23
C LEU A 178 48.71 -11.47 -8.53
N GLN A 179 49.55 -10.86 -9.35
CA GLN A 179 50.92 -11.31 -9.60
C GLN A 179 51.88 -10.14 -9.42
N SER A 180 53.04 -10.45 -8.86
CA SER A 180 54.10 -9.48 -8.64
C SER A 180 55.45 -10.10 -8.95
N THR A 181 56.44 -9.25 -9.20
CA THR A 181 57.85 -9.64 -9.25
C THR A 181 58.57 -9.03 -8.08
N VAL A 182 59.65 -9.69 -7.63
CA VAL A 182 60.55 -9.19 -6.61
C VAL A 182 61.86 -8.81 -7.29
N ASP A 183 62.33 -7.59 -7.07
CA ASP A 183 63.66 -7.19 -7.53
C ASP A 183 64.76 -7.68 -6.58
N SER A 184 66.03 -7.44 -6.92
CA SER A 184 67.17 -7.83 -6.07
C SER A 184 67.20 -7.12 -4.72
N SER A 185 66.44 -6.04 -4.56
CA SER A 185 66.32 -5.27 -3.31
C SER A 185 65.14 -5.73 -2.45
N GLY A 186 64.35 -6.69 -2.92
CA GLY A 186 63.18 -7.21 -2.20
C GLY A 186 61.90 -6.40 -2.44
N ASN A 187 61.90 -5.40 -3.33
CA ASN A 187 60.71 -4.62 -3.63
C ASN A 187 59.75 -5.46 -4.48
N ARG A 188 58.45 -5.41 -4.14
CA ARG A 188 57.39 -6.06 -4.92
C ARG A 188 56.72 -5.06 -5.84
N THR A 189 56.73 -5.38 -7.13
CA THR A 189 56.00 -4.64 -8.17
C THR A 189 54.88 -5.50 -8.71
N VAL A 190 53.64 -5.00 -8.68
CA VAL A 190 52.50 -5.72 -9.25
C VAL A 190 52.62 -5.73 -10.76
N THR A 191 52.69 -6.93 -11.35
CA THR A 191 52.86 -7.14 -12.80
C THR A 191 51.57 -7.54 -13.49
N SER A 192 50.60 -8.10 -12.76
CA SER A 192 49.28 -8.41 -13.30
C SER A 192 48.20 -8.34 -12.22
N LYS A 193 47.01 -7.88 -12.63
CA LYS A 193 45.81 -7.78 -11.81
C LYS A 193 44.63 -8.29 -12.63
N ASP A 194 43.92 -9.28 -12.12
CA ASP A 194 42.73 -9.83 -12.76
C ASP A 194 41.48 -9.56 -11.92
N VAL A 195 40.69 -8.59 -12.38
CA VAL A 195 39.46 -8.13 -11.72
C VAL A 195 38.18 -8.85 -12.19
N SER A 196 38.29 -9.75 -13.18
CA SER A 196 37.15 -10.38 -13.87
C SER A 196 36.44 -11.48 -13.09
#